data_AF-A0A0B6YZA6-F1
#
_entry.id   AF-A0A0B6YZA6-F1
#
_cell.length_a   1.000
_cell.length_b   1.000
_cell.length_c   1.000
_cell.angle_alpha   90.00
_cell.angle_beta   90.00
_cell.angle_gamma   90.00
#
_symmetry.space_group_name_H-M   'P 1'
#
loop_
_entity.id
_entity.type
_entity.pdbx_description
1 polymer ?
#
loop_
_entity_poly.entity_id
_entity_poly.type
_entity_poly.pdbx_seq_one_letter_code
_entity_poly.pdbx_strand_id
1 'polypeptide(L)' 'ESHYIMVKGSIQQEELTILNIYAPNTGAPRFIKQVLRDLQRDLDSHTIIMGDFNTPLSTLDRSTRQKVHKDIQE' A
#
# COMPACT_ATOMS: atom_id res chain seq x y z
N GLU A 1 7.17 12.00 -7.79
CA GLU A 1 7.02 10.55 -8.03
C GLU A 1 7.95 9.77 -7.09
N SER A 2 7.80 9.94 -5.78
CA SER A 2 8.73 9.34 -4.78
C SER A 2 7.97 8.56 -3.70
N HIS A 3 6.69 8.32 -3.95
CA HIS A 3 5.77 7.69 -3.00
C HIS A 3 5.55 6.20 -3.28
N TYR A 4 6.07 5.67 -4.40
CA TYR A 4 6.17 4.23 -4.60
C TYR A 4 7.25 3.89 -5.62
N ILE A 5 7.74 2.65 -5.55
CA ILE A 5 8.61 2.04 -6.55
C ILE A 5 8.10 0.62 -6.84
N MET A 6 8.01 0.28 -8.12
CA MET A 6 7.67 -1.08 -8.57
C MET A 6 8.89 -1.69 -9.24
N VAL A 7 9.23 -2.91 -8.85
CA VAL A 7 10.30 -3.71 -9.45
C VAL A 7 9.71 -5.04 -9.87
N LYS A 8 9.94 -5.42 -11.13
CA LYS A 8 9.58 -6.72 -11.68
C LYS A 8 10.84 -7.52 -11.94
N GLY A 9 10.83 -8.80 -11.60
CA GLY A 9 11.98 -9.69 -11.81
C GLY A 9 11.57 -11.14 -11.65
N SER A 10 12.56 -12.02 -11.53
CA SER A 10 12.33 -13.43 -11.23
C SER A 10 13.33 -13.96 -10.23
N ILE A 11 12.89 -14.92 -9.41
CA ILE A 11 13.73 -15.66 -8.47
C ILE A 11 13.44 -17.14 -8.72
N GLN A 12 14.48 -17.93 -8.98
CA GLN A 12 14.32 -19.37 -9.27
C GLN A 12 13.30 -19.66 -10.40
N GLN A 13 13.28 -18.82 -11.45
CA GLN A 13 12.35 -18.89 -12.59
C GLN A 13 10.89 -18.54 -12.27
N GLU A 14 10.57 -18.19 -11.02
CA GLU A 14 9.26 -17.66 -10.66
C GLU A 14 9.27 -16.13 -10.82
N GLU A 15 8.32 -15.60 -11.59
CA GLU A 15 8.14 -14.15 -11.74
C GLU A 15 7.63 -13.54 -10.44
N LEU A 16 8.17 -12.38 -10.07
CA LEU A 16 7.80 -11.65 -8.87
C LEU A 16 7.75 -10.15 -9.16
N THR A 17 6.68 -9.51 -8.71
CA THR A 17 6.56 -8.06 -8.69
C THR A 17 6.58 -7.56 -7.25
N ILE A 18 7.44 -6.60 -6.94
CA ILE A 18 7.48 -5.94 -5.62
C ILE A 18 7.09 -4.48 -5.81
N LEU A 19 6.02 -4.08 -5.14
CA LEU A 19 5.55 -2.70 -5.06
C LEU A 19 5.78 -2.18 -3.63
N ASN A 20 6.73 -1.27 -3.47
CA ASN A 20 6.98 -0.59 -2.19
C ASN A 20 6.33 0.79 -2.21
N ILE A 21 5.42 1.08 -1.27
CA ILE A 21 4.63 2.32 -1.19
C ILE A 21 4.99 3.09 0.10
N TYR A 22 5.20 4.39 -0.03
CA TYR A 22 5.31 5.36 1.04
C TYR A 22 4.15 6.35 0.93
N ALA A 23 3.09 6.09 1.69
CA ALA A 23 1.88 6.91 1.66
C ALA A 23 2.06 8.20 2.47
N PRO A 24 1.42 9.31 2.08
CA PRO A 24 1.43 10.53 2.88
C PRO A 24 0.67 10.35 4.21
N ASN A 25 1.08 11.06 5.26
CA ASN A 25 0.41 11.04 6.58
C ASN A 25 -1.07 11.46 6.53
N THR A 26 -1.47 12.25 5.54
CA THR A 26 -2.86 12.70 5.34
C THR A 26 -3.39 12.13 4.04
N GLY A 27 -4.59 11.54 4.08
CA GLY A 27 -5.22 10.96 2.90
C GLY A 27 -4.59 9.67 2.38
N ALA A 28 -3.76 9.00 3.19
CA ALA A 28 -3.12 7.72 2.87
C ALA A 28 -4.07 6.68 2.20
N PRO A 29 -5.28 6.40 2.74
CA PRO A 29 -6.18 5.42 2.12
C PRO A 29 -6.59 5.79 0.69
N ARG A 30 -6.88 7.08 0.44
CA ARG A 30 -7.25 7.58 -0.89
C ARG A 30 -6.07 7.52 -1.85
N PHE A 31 -4.88 7.88 -1.36
CA PHE A 31 -3.64 7.80 -2.13
C PHE A 31 -3.33 6.36 -2.56
N ILE A 32 -3.32 5.42 -1.62
CA ILE A 32 -3.05 4.00 -1.90
C ILE A 32 -4.09 3.44 -2.88
N LYS A 33 -5.38 3.74 -2.68
CA LYS A 33 -6.44 3.31 -3.61
C LYS A 33 -6.20 3.82 -5.04
N GLN A 34 -5.70 5.05 -5.19
CA GLN A 34 -5.39 5.61 -6.50
C GLN A 34 -4.19 4.88 -7.14
N VAL A 35 -3.09 4.69 -6.40
CA VAL A 35 -1.91 3.95 -6.86
C VAL A 35 -2.27 2.54 -7.34
N LEU A 36 -3.08 1.80 -6.56
CA LEU A 36 -3.50 0.45 -6.94
C LEU A 36 -4.41 0.42 -8.18
N ARG A 37 -5.22 1.46 -8.40
CA ARG A 37 -6.02 1.57 -9.62
C ARG A 37 -5.18 1.90 -10.85
N ASP A 38 -4.23 2.81 -10.70
CA ASP A 38 -3.36 3.21 -11.81
C ASP A 38 -2.46 2.04 -12.25
N LEU A 39 -2.03 1.19 -11.30
CA LEU A 39 -1.18 0.03 -11.54
C LEU A 39 -1.96 -1.27 -11.77
N GLN A 40 -3.30 -1.24 -11.86
CA GLN A 40 -4.14 -2.44 -11.87
C GLN A 40 -3.76 -3.46 -12.96
N ARG A 41 -3.24 -3.00 -14.11
CA ARG A 41 -2.82 -3.89 -15.22
C ARG A 41 -1.45 -4.54 -15.01
N ASP A 42 -0.66 -4.00 -14.09
CA ASP A 42 0.68 -4.48 -13.73
C ASP A 42 0.67 -5.39 -12.50
N LEU A 43 -0.40 -5.34 -11.70
CA LEU A 43 -0.58 -6.16 -10.51
C LEU A 43 -1.17 -7.53 -10.89
N ASP A 44 -0.54 -8.59 -10.41
CA ASP A 44 -0.93 -9.98 -10.64
C ASP A 44 -0.89 -10.81 -9.34
N SER A 45 -1.08 -12.13 -9.45
CA SER A 45 -1.04 -13.06 -8.32
C SER A 45 0.33 -13.16 -7.64
N HIS A 46 1.40 -12.77 -8.32
CA HIS A 46 2.78 -12.82 -7.83
C HIS A 46 3.28 -11.44 -7.40
N THR A 47 2.36 -10.53 -7.07
CA THR A 47 2.69 -9.19 -6.62
C THR A 47 2.68 -9.09 -5.09
N ILE A 48 3.81 -8.66 -4.53
CA ILE A 48 3.95 -8.29 -3.12
C ILE A 48 3.85 -6.77 -3.01
N ILE A 49 2.90 -6.30 -2.20
CA ILE A 49 2.74 -4.88 -1.88
C ILE A 49 3.19 -4.67 -0.44
N MET A 50 4.12 -3.76 -0.24
CA MET A 50 4.75 -3.48 1.05
C MET A 50 5.06 -1.99 1.21
N GLY A 51 5.55 -1.60 2.39
CA GLY A 51 6.00 -0.24 2.68
C GLY A 51 5.26 0.39 3.86
N ASP A 52 5.36 1.71 3.99
CA ASP A 52 4.68 2.47 5.03
C ASP A 52 3.37 3.05 4.46
N PHE A 53 2.25 2.42 4.83
CA PHE A 53 0.94 2.82 4.37
C PHE A 53 0.37 4.00 5.14
N ASN A 54 0.95 4.42 6.27
CA ASN A 54 0.44 5.50 7.13
C ASN A 54 -1.07 5.39 7.45
N THR A 55 -1.62 4.17 7.40
CA THR A 55 -2.99 3.87 7.77
C THR A 55 -3.05 2.43 8.31
N PRO A 56 -3.77 2.20 9.40
CA PRO A 56 -4.08 0.84 9.83
C PRO A 56 -4.97 0.16 8.79
N LEU A 57 -4.77 -1.15 8.57
CA LEU A 57 -5.57 -1.98 7.67
C LEU A 57 -6.72 -2.66 8.43
N SER A 58 -6.52 -2.89 9.72
CA SER A 58 -7.52 -3.45 10.64
C SER A 58 -7.64 -2.61 11.91
N THR A 59 -8.69 -2.85 12.69
CA THR A 59 -8.84 -2.25 14.03
C THR A 59 -7.78 -2.76 15.01
N LEU A 60 -7.22 -3.95 14.77
CA LEU A 60 -6.19 -4.57 15.61
C LEU A 60 -4.80 -3.99 15.36
N ASP A 61 -4.58 -3.35 14.20
CA ASP A 61 -3.30 -2.72 13.86
C ASP A 61 -3.05 -1.45 14.69
N ARG A 62 -4.09 -0.94 15.37
CA ARG A 62 -4.01 0.24 16.21
C ARG A 62 -3.52 -0.12 17.59
N SER A 63 -2.49 0.59 18.06
CA SER A 63 -2.17 0.61 19.49
C SER A 63 -3.33 1.19 20.29
N THR A 64 -3.63 0.61 21.45
CA THR A 64 -4.70 1.03 22.37
C THR A 64 -4.63 2.49 22.83
N ARG A 65 -3.51 3.18 22.60
CA ARG A 65 -3.27 4.58 23.00
C ARG A 65 -3.57 5.62 21.93
N GLN A 66 -3.83 5.24 20.67
CA GLN A 66 -4.06 6.22 19.60
C GLN A 66 -5.55 6.59 19.48
N LYS A 67 -5.85 7.87 19.75
CA LYS A 67 -7.17 8.50 19.57
C LYS A 67 -7.59 8.44 18.11
N VAL A 68 -8.86 8.12 17.87
CA VAL A 68 -9.50 8.13 16.55
C VAL A 68 -9.55 9.57 16.01
N HIS A 69 -8.71 9.90 15.03
CA HIS A 69 -9.02 11.02 14.14
C HIS A 69 -10.15 10.55 13.22
N LYS A 70 -11.35 11.09 13.43
CA LYS A 70 -12.56 10.73 12.69
C LYS A 70 -12.49 11.34 11.29
N ASP A 71 -11.87 10.65 10.35
CA ASP A 71 -12.01 10.92 8.91
C ASP A 71 -12.26 9.61 8.14
N ILE A 72 -13.17 8.78 8.66
CA ILE A 72 -13.71 7.64 7.92
C ILE A 72 -15.21 7.80 7.87
N GLN A 73 -15.67 8.55 6.87
CA GLN A 73 -16.98 8.36 6.27
C GLN A 73 -16.73 7.48 5.05
N GLU A 74 -17.43 6.35 4.95
CA GLU A 74 -17.35 5.40 3.84
C GLU A 74 -17.61 6.07 2.47
#